data_AF-A0A383EU80-F1
#
_entry.id   AF-A0A383EU80-F1
#
_cell.length_a   1.000
_cell.length_b   1.000
_cell.length_c   1.000
_cell.angle_alpha   90.00
_cell.angle_beta   90.00
_cell.angle_gamma   90.00
#
_symmetry.space_group_name_H-M   'P 1'
#
loop_
_entity.id
_entity.type
_entity.pdbx_description
1 polymer ?
#
loop_
_entity_poly.entity_id
_entity_poly.type
_entity_poly.pdbx_seq_one_letter_code
_entity_poly.pdbx_strand_id
1 'polypeptide(L)' 'VTGLGLFPLQMASVTESQGGWEPFLPGLIILLPLLGFGINGGLALSAARRSSNAVRSGQEFDFFEGSRPVTHSLPTW' A
#
# COMPACT_ATOMS: atom_id res chain seq x y z
N VAL A 1 19.53 46.58 -7.86
CA VAL A 1 20.10 45.95 -9.07
C VAL A 1 21.40 45.26 -8.64
N THR A 2 21.31 44.07 -8.03
CA THR A 2 21.58 42.72 -8.62
C THR A 2 23.09 42.44 -8.78
N GLY A 3 23.71 41.70 -7.86
CA GLY A 3 24.12 40.30 -8.07
C GLY A 3 25.58 40.17 -7.60
N LEU A 4 26.10 39.09 -7.05
CA LEU A 4 25.68 37.71 -6.90
C LEU A 4 26.37 37.19 -5.64
N GLY A 5 25.63 36.46 -4.80
CA GLY A 5 26.20 35.75 -3.67
C GLY A 5 27.26 34.75 -4.14
N LEU A 6 28.35 34.69 -3.38
CA LEU A 6 29.30 33.59 -3.42
C LEU A 6 28.57 32.30 -3.01
N PHE A 7 27.89 31.66 -3.95
CA PHE A 7 27.58 30.25 -3.83
C PHE A 7 28.85 29.52 -4.27
N PRO A 8 29.58 28.82 -3.39
CA PRO A 8 30.41 27.75 -3.90
C PRO A 8 29.45 26.81 -4.61
N LEU A 9 29.58 26.72 -5.94
CA LEU A 9 29.05 25.57 -6.67
C LEU A 9 29.79 24.38 -6.09
N GLN A 10 29.24 23.78 -5.04
CA GLN A 10 29.50 22.42 -4.69
C GLN A 10 28.93 21.61 -5.85
N MET A 11 29.71 21.53 -6.93
CA MET A 11 29.74 20.34 -7.75
C MET A 11 30.10 19.25 -6.77
N ALA A 12 29.07 18.65 -6.16
CA ALA A 12 29.19 17.29 -5.73
C ALA A 12 29.70 16.59 -6.98
N SER A 13 31.00 16.27 -7.00
CA SER A 13 31.44 15.16 -7.78
C SER A 13 30.48 14.06 -7.38
N VAL A 14 29.54 13.73 -8.27
CA VAL A 14 28.97 12.41 -8.29
C VAL A 14 30.20 11.57 -8.50
N THR A 15 30.84 11.19 -7.41
CA THR A 15 31.90 10.21 -7.41
C THR A 15 31.25 9.07 -8.15
N GLU A 16 31.75 8.79 -9.33
CA GLU A 16 31.41 7.65 -10.13
C GLU A 16 31.95 6.43 -9.36
N SER A 17 31.42 6.20 -8.16
CA SER A 17 31.19 4.85 -7.71
C SER A 17 30.23 4.33 -8.74
N GLN A 18 30.82 3.70 -9.77
CA GLN A 18 30.16 2.69 -10.56
C GLN A 18 29.58 1.71 -9.54
N GLY A 19 28.36 2.00 -9.08
CA GLY A 19 27.55 1.05 -8.35
C GLY A 19 27.46 -0.12 -9.28
N GLY A 20 28.22 -1.17 -8.98
CA GLY A 20 28.26 -2.38 -9.77
C GLY A 20 26.82 -2.77 -10.10
N TRP A 21 26.58 -3.12 -11.35
CA TRP A 21 25.26 -3.57 -11.77
C TRP A 21 24.82 -4.69 -10.82
N GLU A 22 23.83 -4.40 -9.98
CA GLU A 22 23.32 -5.33 -8.99
C GLU A 22 22.13 -6.06 -9.65
N PRO A 23 22.29 -7.31 -10.11
CA PRO A 23 21.33 -7.97 -11.00
C PRO A 23 19.91 -8.03 -10.42
N PHE A 24 19.83 -8.09 -9.09
CA PHE A 24 18.63 -8.44 -8.36
C PHE A 24 17.85 -7.22 -7.87
N LEU A 25 18.51 -6.09 -7.62
CA LEU A 25 17.87 -4.88 -7.08
C LEU A 25 16.82 -4.29 -8.03
N PRO A 26 17.08 -4.14 -9.34
CA PRO A 26 16.07 -3.67 -10.31
C PRO A 26 14.84 -4.59 -10.38
N GLY A 27 15.05 -5.91 -10.35
CA GLY A 27 13.96 -6.88 -10.35
C GLY A 27 13.11 -6.81 -9.08
N LEU A 28 13.76 -6.69 -7.92
CA LEU A 28 13.08 -6.63 -6.63
C LEU A 28 12.19 -5.38 -6.47
N ILE A 29 12.60 -4.24 -7.03
CA ILE A 29 11.82 -3.00 -7.06
C ILE A 29 10.47 -3.20 -7.78
N ILE A 30 10.41 -4.09 -8.77
CA ILE A 30 9.17 -4.40 -9.51
C ILE A 30 8.42 -5.54 -8.83
N LEU A 31 9.12 -6.58 -8.40
CA LEU A 31 8.52 -7.78 -7.83
C LEU A 31 7.85 -7.53 -6.48
N LEU A 32 8.42 -6.70 -5.61
CA LEU A 32 7.84 -6.43 -4.29
C LEU A 32 6.46 -5.74 -4.37
N PRO A 33 6.28 -4.65 -5.14
CA PRO A 33 4.95 -4.07 -5.36
C PRO A 33 3.96 -5.07 -5.98
N LEU A 34 4.39 -5.86 -6.96
CA LEU A 34 3.52 -6.85 -7.61
C LEU A 34 3.09 -7.97 -6.67
N LEU A 35 4.00 -8.45 -5.81
CA LEU A 35 3.67 -9.42 -4.78
C LEU A 35 2.67 -8.85 -3.78
N GLY A 36 2.89 -7.61 -3.33
CA GLY A 36 1.95 -6.88 -2.48
C GLY A 36 0.58 -6.73 -3.14
N PHE A 37 0.53 -6.36 -4.42
CA PHE A 37 -0.71 -6.29 -5.19
C PHE A 37 -1.42 -7.64 -5.27
N GLY A 38 -0.69 -8.71 -5.58
CA GLY A 38 -1.25 -10.06 -5.67
C GLY A 38 -1.86 -10.55 -4.36
N ILE A 39 -1.14 -10.38 -3.25
CA ILE A 39 -1.62 -10.79 -1.92
C ILE A 39 -2.85 -9.96 -1.52
N ASN A 40 -2.75 -8.63 -1.55
CA ASN A 40 -3.85 -7.75 -1.13
C ASN A 40 -5.08 -7.89 -2.04
N GLY A 41 -4.87 -7.95 -3.37
CA GLY A 41 -5.92 -8.17 -4.34
C GLY A 41 -6.60 -9.52 -4.17
N GLY A 42 -5.83 -10.59 -3.93
CA GLY A 42 -6.37 -11.92 -3.65
C GLY A 42 -7.21 -11.98 -2.38
N LEU A 43 -6.73 -11.38 -1.29
CA LEU A 43 -7.47 -11.29 -0.03
C LEU A 43 -8.77 -10.49 -0.22
N ALA A 44 -8.71 -9.34 -0.89
CA ALA A 44 -9.87 -8.51 -1.18
C ALA A 44 -10.91 -9.24 -2.05
N LEU A 45 -10.48 -9.94 -3.10
CA LEU A 45 -11.36 -10.71 -3.98
C LEU A 45 -12.01 -11.89 -3.24
N SER A 46 -11.25 -12.59 -2.40
CA SER A 46 -11.77 -13.67 -1.56
C SER A 46 -12.86 -13.18 -0.59
N ALA A 47 -12.60 -12.06 0.08
CA ALA A 47 -13.55 -11.42 0.98
C ALA A 47 -14.82 -10.95 0.23
N ALA A 48 -14.65 -10.31 -0.93
CA ALA A 48 -15.75 -9.85 -1.77
C ALA A 48 -16.62 -11.03 -2.23
N ARG A 49 -16.02 -12.16 -2.61
CA ARG A 49 -16.76 -13.36 -2.99
C ARG A 49 -17.60 -13.89 -1.83
N ARG A 50 -17.03 -14.01 -0.63
CA ARG A 50 -17.75 -14.45 0.57
C ARG A 50 -18.89 -13.49 0.93
N SER A 51 -18.62 -12.19 0.90
CA SER A 51 -19.63 -11.14 1.11
C SER A 51 -20.78 -11.25 0.12
N SER A 52 -20.48 -11.39 -1.18
CA SER A 52 -21.50 -11.52 -2.22
C SER A 52 -22.41 -12.74 -2.02
N ASN A 53 -21.85 -13.85 -1.54
CA ASN A 53 -22.62 -15.06 -1.27
C ASN A 53 -23.51 -14.89 -0.02
N ALA A 54 -23.01 -14.26 1.03
CA ALA A 54 -23.80 -13.97 2.23
C ALA A 54 -25.01 -13.09 1.89
N VAL A 55 -24.79 -11.99 1.14
CA VAL A 55 -25.87 -11.10 0.69
C VAL A 55 -26.92 -11.85 -0.13
N ARG A 56 -26.51 -12.75 -1.03
CA ARG A 56 -27.44 -13.61 -1.80
C ARG A 56 -28.24 -14.58 -0.93
N SER A 57 -27.68 -15.00 0.19
CA SER A 57 -28.39 -15.82 1.18
C SER A 57 -29.22 -15.02 2.20
N GLY A 58 -29.30 -13.68 2.05
CA GLY A 58 -29.99 -12.81 2.99
C GLY A 58 -29.27 -12.61 4.33
N GLN A 59 -27.96 -12.89 4.36
CA GLN A 59 -27.10 -12.75 5.54
C GLN A 59 -26.10 -11.60 5.33
N GLU A 60 -25.58 -11.04 6.43
CA GLU A 60 -24.45 -10.13 6.38
C GLU A 60 -23.14 -10.90 6.59
N PHE A 61 -22.13 -10.60 5.79
CA PHE A 61 -20.79 -11.13 6.01
C PHE A 61 -20.01 -10.18 6.91
N ASP A 62 -19.87 -10.54 8.19
CA ASP A 62 -18.98 -9.84 9.10
C ASP A 62 -17.57 -10.42 9.06
N PHE A 63 -16.64 -9.65 8.47
CA PHE A 63 -15.24 -10.03 8.35
C PHE A 63 -14.51 -10.11 9.70
N PHE A 64 -15.01 -9.42 10.73
CA PHE A 64 -14.34 -9.27 12.04
C PHE A 64 -15.09 -9.96 13.18
N GLU A 65 -16.02 -10.86 12.86
CA GLU A 65 -16.72 -11.75 13.81
C GLU A 65 -17.17 -11.05 15.10
N GLY A 66 -17.83 -9.89 14.98
CA GLY A 66 -18.46 -9.20 16.12
C GLY A 66 -17.55 -8.24 16.90
N SER A 67 -16.31 -7.99 16.47
CA SER A 67 -15.42 -7.01 17.12
C SER A 67 -15.74 -5.54 16.77
N ARG A 68 -16.81 -5.25 16.03
CA ARG A 68 -17.17 -3.87 15.67
C ARG A 68 -17.76 -3.16 16.88
N PRO A 69 -17.16 -2.06 17.37
CA PRO A 69 -17.77 -1.27 18.44
C PRO A 69 -19.16 -0.83 18.00
N VAL A 70 -20.18 -1.11 18.83
CA VAL A 70 -21.53 -0.61 18.61
C VAL A 70 -21.47 0.91 18.69
N THR A 71 -21.49 1.59 17.53
CA THR A 71 -21.38 3.05 17.44
C THR A 71 -22.68 3.76 17.83
N HIS A 72 -23.79 3.04 17.88
CA HIS A 72 -25.08 3.56 18.31
C HIS A 72 -25.96 2.40 18.80
N SER A 73 -26.63 2.58 19.93
CA SER A 73 -27.75 1.74 20.35
C SER A 73 -29.04 2.53 20.17
N LEU A 74 -30.05 1.92 19.56
CA LEU A 74 -31.40 2.50 19.54
C LEU A 74 -32.05 2.26 20.91
N PRO A 75 -32.76 3.25 21.49
CA PRO A 75 -33.47 3.05 22.74
C PRO A 75 -34.53 1.95 22.59
N THR A 76 -34.40 0.87 23.37
CA THR A 76 -35.49 -0.08 23.58
C THR A 76 -36.29 0.40 24.78
N TRP A 77 -37.51 0.87 24.52
CA TRP A 77 -38.52 1.21 25.52
C TRP A 77 -39.54 0.08 25.61
#